data_AF-A0A3C0SLY9-F1
#
_entry.id   AF-A0A3C0SLY9-F1
#
_cell.length_a   1.000
_cell.length_b   1.000
_cell.length_c   1.000
_cell.angle_alpha   90.00
_cell.angle_beta   90.00
_cell.angle_gamma   90.00
#
_symmetry.space_group_name_H-M   'P 1'
#
loop_
_entity.id
_entity.type
_entity.pdbx_description
1 polymer ?
#
loop_
_entity_poly.entity_id
_entity_poly.type
_entity_poly.pdbx_seq_one_letter_code
_entity_poly.pdbx_strand_id
1 'polypeptide(L)'
;MFSFSGVLHGINSLIFTITCLCLSFLISNISTKNSIVPISNLVPVGCCFLGGAFVPQQLLSETVKSTAIFNPVYWFVNVNEKLNSLSLFNMDTLTPILFEMLIMIAFAIAFLGIGLVIMKQRRTKY
;
A
#
# COMPACT_ATOMS: atom_id res chain seq x y z
N MET A 1 -9.11 10.01 21.38
CA MET A 1 -9.43 8.62 21.00
C MET A 1 -10.57 8.51 19.98
N PHE A 2 -11.34 9.58 19.69
CA PHE A 2 -12.07 9.73 18.42
C PHE A 2 -12.01 11.20 17.96
N SER A 3 -10.85 11.65 17.48
CA SER A 3 -10.75 12.93 16.76
C SER A 3 -10.98 12.69 15.27
N PHE A 4 -11.39 13.71 14.53
CA PHE A 4 -11.58 13.62 13.07
C PHE A 4 -10.33 13.08 12.37
N SER A 5 -9.15 13.58 12.73
CA SER A 5 -7.86 13.07 12.24
C SER A 5 -7.66 11.59 12.57
N GLY A 6 -8.00 11.17 13.79
CA GLY A 6 -7.88 9.78 14.21
C GLY A 6 -8.75 8.82 13.38
N VAL A 7 -9.95 9.26 13.00
CA VAL A 7 -10.82 8.49 12.09
C VAL A 7 -10.18 8.37 10.70
N LEU A 8 -9.61 9.45 10.16
CA LEU A 8 -8.93 9.42 8.87
C LEU A 8 -7.69 8.52 8.87
N HIS A 9 -6.89 8.52 9.94
CA HIS A 9 -5.79 7.55 10.10
C HIS A 9 -6.29 6.11 10.17
N GLY A 10 -7.41 5.87 10.87
CA GLY A 10 -8.06 4.56 10.93
C GLY A 10 -8.51 4.06 9.55
N ILE A 11 -9.14 4.93 8.76
CA ILE A 11 -9.55 4.64 7.38
C ILE A 11 -8.32 4.35 6.51
N ASN A 12 -7.29 5.19 6.58
CA ASN A 12 -6.03 5.00 5.85
C ASN A 12 -5.42 3.62 6.13
N SER A 13 -5.36 3.26 7.42
CA SER A 13 -4.81 2.00 7.89
C SER A 13 -5.64 0.82 7.41
N LEU A 14 -6.98 0.91 7.46
CA LEU A 14 -7.86 -0.14 6.97
C LEU A 14 -7.69 -0.38 5.47
N ILE A 15 -7.64 0.70 4.66
CA ILE A 15 -7.40 0.60 3.21
C ILE A 15 -6.04 -0.05 2.94
N PHE A 16 -5.00 0.36 3.67
CA PHE A 16 -3.68 -0.23 3.52
C PHE A 16 -3.64 -1.71 3.93
N THR A 17 -4.33 -2.10 5.02
CA THR A 17 -4.48 -3.52 5.41
C THR A 17 -5.17 -4.35 4.31
N ILE A 18 -6.24 -3.83 3.71
CA ILE A 18 -6.90 -4.50 2.58
C ILE A 18 -5.93 -4.64 1.39
N THR A 19 -5.17 -3.60 1.10
CA THR A 19 -4.15 -3.62 0.04
C THR A 19 -3.08 -4.70 0.30
N CYS A 20 -2.57 -4.79 1.52
CA CYS A 20 -1.64 -5.83 1.94
C CYS A 20 -2.24 -7.24 1.87
N LEU A 21 -3.52 -7.40 2.19
CA LEU A 21 -4.24 -8.67 2.05
C LEU A 21 -4.33 -9.09 0.57
N CYS A 22 -4.70 -8.17 -0.32
CA CYS A 22 -4.74 -8.44 -1.76
C CYS A 22 -3.36 -8.77 -2.34
N LEU A 23 -2.31 -8.07 -1.89
CA LEU A 23 -0.93 -8.38 -2.26
C LEU A 23 -0.52 -9.78 -1.76
N SER A 24 -0.86 -10.12 -0.52
CA SER A 24 -0.59 -11.44 0.07
C SER A 24 -1.31 -12.56 -0.69
N PHE A 25 -2.54 -12.31 -1.12
CA PHE A 25 -3.30 -13.20 -1.98
C PHE A 25 -2.65 -13.38 -3.36
N LEU A 26 -2.15 -12.31 -3.98
CA LEU A 26 -1.41 -12.40 -5.23
C LEU A 26 -0.12 -13.23 -5.05
N ILE A 27 0.66 -12.92 -4.02
CA ILE A 27 1.92 -13.62 -3.70
C ILE A 27 1.68 -15.11 -3.48
N SER A 28 0.62 -15.49 -2.76
CA SER A 28 0.31 -16.90 -2.51
C SER A 28 -0.04 -17.66 -3.79
N ASN A 29 -0.69 -17.01 -4.76
CA ASN A 29 -1.04 -17.60 -6.05
C ASN A 29 0.16 -17.80 -6.99
N ILE A 30 1.23 -17.00 -6.85
CA ILE A 30 2.45 -17.14 -7.67
C ILE A 30 3.55 -17.96 -6.99
N SER A 31 3.46 -18.14 -5.68
CA SER A 31 4.50 -18.81 -4.91
C SER A 31 4.41 -20.33 -4.96
N THR A 32 5.55 -20.97 -4.74
CA THR A 32 5.68 -22.40 -4.44
C THR A 32 5.88 -22.61 -2.93
N LYS A 33 5.85 -23.87 -2.48
CA LYS A 33 6.11 -24.22 -1.07
C LYS A 33 7.47 -23.70 -0.57
N ASN A 34 8.47 -23.64 -1.44
CA ASN A 34 9.82 -23.22 -1.07
C ASN A 34 10.03 -21.70 -1.17
N SER A 35 9.25 -21.01 -2.01
CA SER A 35 9.43 -19.57 -2.26
C SER A 35 8.53 -18.68 -1.39
N ILE A 36 7.45 -19.20 -0.80
CA ILE A 36 6.49 -18.39 -0.05
C ILE A 36 7.12 -17.68 1.15
N VAL A 37 7.95 -18.38 1.93
CA VAL A 37 8.62 -17.85 3.13
C VAL A 37 9.62 -16.72 2.81
N PRO A 38 10.59 -16.90 1.87
CA PRO A 38 11.49 -15.80 1.54
C PRO A 38 10.76 -14.61 0.92
N ILE A 39 9.74 -14.83 0.07
CA ILE A 39 8.97 -13.73 -0.54
C ILE A 39 8.18 -12.95 0.52
N SER A 40 7.51 -13.65 1.45
CA SER A 40 6.70 -13.01 2.50
C SER A 40 7.53 -12.17 3.47
N ASN A 41 8.84 -12.37 3.54
CA ASN A 41 9.73 -11.59 4.39
C ASN A 41 10.43 -10.47 3.62
N LEU A 42 10.97 -10.77 2.44
CA LEU A 42 11.77 -9.81 1.67
C LEU A 42 10.92 -8.72 1.02
N VAL A 43 9.74 -9.07 0.49
CA VAL A 43 8.88 -8.09 -0.20
C VAL A 43 8.40 -7.01 0.77
N PRO A 44 7.81 -7.33 1.95
CA PRO A 44 7.39 -6.29 2.88
C PRO A 44 8.55 -5.42 3.38
N VAL A 45 9.70 -6.01 3.71
CA VAL A 45 10.87 -5.26 4.17
C VAL A 45 11.36 -4.28 3.08
N GLY A 46 11.50 -4.75 1.85
CA GLY A 46 11.89 -3.91 0.71
C GLY A 46 10.89 -2.79 0.46
N CYS A 47 9.59 -3.09 0.48
CA CYS A 47 8.54 -2.10 0.35
C CYS A 47 8.53 -1.09 1.50
N CYS A 48 8.80 -1.48 2.74
CA CYS A 48 8.88 -0.58 3.89
C CYS A 48 10.06 0.40 3.80
N PHE A 49 11.22 -0.06 3.31
CA PHE A 49 12.35 0.83 3.06
C PHE A 49 12.05 1.83 1.93
N LEU A 50 11.60 1.33 0.77
CA LEU A 50 11.39 2.18 -0.41
C LEU A 50 10.17 3.11 -0.27
N GLY A 51 9.14 2.69 0.48
CA GLY A 51 7.93 3.46 0.73
C GLY A 51 8.08 4.48 1.86
N GLY A 52 9.21 4.48 2.56
CA GLY A 52 9.54 5.44 3.60
C GLY A 52 8.93 5.15 4.98
N ALA A 53 8.54 3.91 5.25
CA ALA A 53 8.08 3.50 6.58
C ALA A 53 9.25 3.36 7.57
N PHE A 54 10.43 2.94 7.10
CA PHE A 54 11.64 2.84 7.94
C PHE A 54 12.56 4.06 7.84
N VAL A 55 12.53 4.77 6.71
CA VAL A 55 13.32 5.99 6.47
C VAL A 55 12.37 7.10 6.04
N PRO A 56 12.31 8.25 6.74
CA PRO A 56 11.44 9.35 6.36
C PRO A 56 11.55 9.70 4.88
N GLN A 57 10.41 9.87 4.20
CA GLN A 57 10.39 10.04 2.74
C GLN A 57 11.24 11.23 2.27
N GLN A 58 11.35 12.27 3.09
CA GLN A 58 12.16 13.46 2.82
C GLN A 58 13.65 13.13 2.63
N LEU A 59 14.17 12.11 3.33
CA LEU A 59 15.57 11.67 3.30
C LEU A 59 15.89 10.70 2.15
N LEU A 60 14.87 10.22 1.42
CA LEU A 60 15.08 9.35 0.26
C LEU A 60 15.60 10.17 -0.94
N SER A 61 16.50 9.57 -1.72
CA SER A 61 17.00 10.17 -2.96
C SER A 61 15.87 10.35 -3.98
N GLU A 62 16.06 11.27 -4.94
CA GLU A 62 15.06 11.55 -5.98
C GLU A 62 14.73 10.32 -6.83
N THR A 63 15.74 9.50 -7.14
CA THR A 63 15.56 8.24 -7.86
C THR A 63 14.66 7.27 -7.10
N VAL A 64 14.84 7.15 -5.78
CA VAL A 64 14.00 6.28 -4.95
C VAL A 64 12.58 6.82 -4.87
N LYS A 65 12.40 8.14 -4.67
CA LYS A 65 11.07 8.76 -4.67
C LYS A 65 10.30 8.51 -5.97
N SER A 66 11.00 8.58 -7.10
CA SER A 66 10.41 8.36 -8.43
C SER A 66 9.95 6.91 -8.66
N THR A 67 10.60 5.93 -8.03
CA THR A 67 10.18 4.52 -8.11
C THR A 67 9.20 4.14 -6.99
N ALA A 68 9.23 4.83 -5.87
CA ALA A 68 8.37 4.59 -4.71
C ALA A 68 6.88 4.82 -5.01
N ILE A 69 6.53 5.62 -6.03
CA ILE A 69 5.13 5.83 -6.44
C ILE A 69 4.42 4.52 -6.86
N PHE A 70 5.15 3.48 -7.26
CA PHE A 70 4.60 2.16 -7.58
C PHE A 70 4.43 1.25 -6.35
N ASN A 71 4.78 1.73 -5.17
CA ASN A 71 4.74 0.99 -3.92
C ASN A 71 3.56 1.48 -3.06
N PRO A 72 2.60 0.63 -2.69
CA PRO A 72 1.46 1.05 -1.87
C PRO A 72 1.86 1.60 -0.49
N VAL A 73 3.04 1.20 0.04
CA VAL A 73 3.56 1.73 1.30
C VAL A 73 3.86 3.24 1.20
N TYR A 74 4.32 3.72 0.03
CA TYR A 74 4.62 5.13 -0.19
C TYR A 74 3.39 6.01 0.04
N TRP A 75 2.27 5.63 -0.56
CA TRP A 75 1.00 6.35 -0.43
C TRP A 75 0.44 6.30 0.99
N PHE A 76 0.53 5.15 1.65
CA PHE A 76 0.12 5.01 3.06
C PHE A 76 0.88 5.96 3.98
N VAL A 77 2.22 6.00 3.87
CA VAL A 77 3.08 6.87 4.67
C VAL A 77 2.82 8.34 4.36
N ASN A 78 2.72 8.71 3.07
CA ASN A 78 2.48 10.09 2.67
C ASN A 78 1.13 10.63 3.17
N VAL A 79 0.07 9.82 3.14
CA VAL A 79 -1.23 10.18 3.75
C VAL A 79 -1.09 10.43 5.24
N ASN A 80 -0.37 9.57 5.98
CA ASN A 80 -0.18 9.76 7.41
C ASN A 80 0.64 11.01 7.72
N GLU A 81 1.70 11.30 6.96
CA GLU A 81 2.48 12.53 7.11
C GLU A 81 1.62 13.78 6.86
N LYS A 82 0.80 13.77 5.79
CA LYS A 82 -0.13 14.87 5.49
C LYS A 82 -1.14 15.08 6.62
N LEU A 83 -1.78 14.00 7.09
CA LEU A 83 -2.73 14.06 8.20
C LEU A 83 -2.10 14.60 9.50
N ASN A 84 -0.84 14.24 9.78
CA ASN A 84 -0.11 14.74 10.94
C ASN A 84 0.26 16.23 10.82
N SER A 85 0.49 16.72 9.61
CA SER A 85 0.86 18.13 9.35
C SER A 85 -0.34 19.08 9.28
N LEU A 86 -1.57 18.56 9.22
CA LEU A 86 -2.77 19.35 9.01
C LEU A 86 -3.28 20.03 10.29
N SER A 87 -3.37 21.36 10.24
CA SER A 87 -4.01 22.17 11.28
C SER A 87 -5.46 22.56 10.94
N LEU A 88 -5.83 22.56 9.65
CA LEU A 88 -7.16 22.91 9.16
C LEU A 88 -7.70 21.83 8.21
N PHE A 89 -8.93 21.40 8.47
CA PHE A 89 -9.65 20.45 7.63
C PHE A 89 -10.61 21.21 6.72
N ASN A 90 -10.24 21.38 5.46
CA ASN A 90 -11.08 21.95 4.42
C ASN A 90 -11.02 21.07 3.16
N MET A 91 -11.78 21.42 2.12
CA MET A 91 -11.82 20.62 0.90
C MET A 91 -10.46 20.59 0.20
N ASP A 92 -9.75 21.72 0.13
CA ASP A 92 -8.45 21.82 -0.53
C ASP A 92 -7.39 20.91 0.10
N THR A 93 -7.42 20.73 1.43
CA THR A 93 -6.49 19.85 2.14
C THR A 93 -6.89 18.38 2.12
N LEU A 94 -8.20 18.09 2.07
CA LEU A 94 -8.71 16.73 2.07
C LEU A 94 -8.69 16.05 0.70
N THR A 95 -8.89 16.80 -0.39
CA THR A 95 -8.85 16.26 -1.76
C THR A 95 -7.58 15.44 -2.05
N PRO A 96 -6.35 15.93 -1.79
CA PRO A 96 -5.14 15.15 -2.07
C PRO A 96 -5.04 13.89 -1.20
N ILE A 97 -5.51 13.92 0.05
CA ILE A 97 -5.51 12.74 0.93
C ILE A 97 -6.44 11.66 0.40
N LEU A 98 -7.67 12.05 0.03
CA LEU A 98 -8.66 11.12 -0.52
C LEU A 98 -8.19 10.52 -1.84
N PHE A 99 -7.50 11.30 -2.67
CA PHE A 99 -6.93 10.80 -3.92
C PHE A 99 -5.88 9.72 -3.68
N GLU A 100 -4.99 9.90 -2.70
CA GLU A 100 -3.98 8.89 -2.37
C GLU A 100 -4.56 7.63 -1.74
N MET A 101 -5.60 7.78 -0.92
CA MET A 101 -6.39 6.63 -0.44
C MET A 101 -7.02 5.86 -1.61
N LEU A 102 -7.52 6.56 -2.63
CA LEU A 102 -8.08 5.94 -3.83
C LEU A 102 -7.00 5.21 -4.66
N ILE A 103 -5.78 5.73 -4.72
CA ILE A 103 -4.64 5.03 -5.34
C ILE A 103 -4.37 3.69 -4.63
N MET A 104 -4.37 3.66 -3.30
CA MET A 104 -4.21 2.39 -2.57
C MET A 104 -5.33 1.40 -2.86
N ILE A 105 -6.59 1.86 -2.95
CA ILE A 105 -7.71 1.02 -3.36
C ILE A 105 -7.50 0.47 -4.78
N ALA A 106 -6.98 1.29 -5.70
CA ALA A 106 -6.65 0.83 -7.05
C ALA A 106 -5.57 -0.26 -7.06
N PHE A 107 -4.53 -0.14 -6.21
CA PHE A 107 -3.55 -1.22 -6.00
C PHE A 107 -4.22 -2.49 -5.48
N ALA A 108 -5.11 -2.39 -4.49
CA ALA A 108 -5.82 -3.54 -3.94
C ALA A 108 -6.63 -4.28 -5.02
N ILE A 109 -7.40 -3.53 -5.83
CA ILE A 109 -8.18 -4.06 -6.95
C ILE A 109 -7.26 -4.72 -7.99
N ALA A 110 -6.14 -4.09 -8.32
CA ALA A 110 -5.18 -4.64 -9.27
C ALA A 110 -4.57 -5.96 -8.77
N PHE A 111 -4.09 -6.02 -7.52
CA PHE A 111 -3.52 -7.24 -6.94
C PHE A 111 -4.56 -8.37 -6.86
N LEU A 112 -5.79 -8.05 -6.44
CA LEU A 112 -6.88 -9.02 -6.40
C LEU A 112 -7.19 -9.54 -7.81
N GLY A 113 -7.35 -8.65 -8.79
CA GLY A 113 -7.64 -8.99 -10.18
C GLY A 113 -6.59 -9.91 -10.79
N ILE A 114 -5.30 -9.57 -10.65
CA ILE A 114 -4.19 -10.40 -11.13
C ILE A 114 -4.21 -11.76 -10.43
N GLY A 115 -4.38 -11.79 -9.10
CA GLY A 115 -4.44 -13.03 -8.33
C GLY A 115 -5.58 -13.95 -8.80
N LEU A 116 -6.77 -13.40 -9.04
CA LEU A 116 -7.93 -14.15 -9.54
C LEU A 116 -7.70 -14.72 -10.95
N VAL A 117 -7.07 -13.95 -11.84
CA VAL A 117 -6.72 -14.41 -13.20
C VAL A 117 -5.74 -15.57 -13.13
N ILE A 118 -4.68 -15.46 -12.33
CA ILE A 118 -3.68 -16.53 -12.15
C ILE A 118 -4.32 -17.79 -11.57
N MET A 119 -5.16 -17.64 -10.55
CA MET A 119 -5.90 -18.75 -9.95
C MET A 119 -6.78 -19.46 -10.99
N LYS A 120 -7.53 -18.70 -11.80
CA LYS A 120 -8.36 -19.26 -12.88
C LYS A 120 -7.53 -20.01 -13.91
N GLN A 121 -6.43 -19.43 -14.39
CA GLN A 121 -5.55 -20.07 -15.38
C GLN A 121 -4.94 -21.37 -14.87
N ARG A 122 -4.56 -21.44 -13.60
CA ARG A 122 -4.03 -22.68 -12.99
C ARG A 122 -5.09 -23.77 -12.87
N ARG A 123 -6.36 -23.41 -12.63
CA ARG A 123 -7.47 -24.37 -12.54
C ARG A 123 -7.86 -24.95 -13.89
N THR A 124 -7.79 -24.17 -14.98
CA THR A 124 -8.17 -24.60 -16.34
C THR A 124 -7.06 -25.33 -17.09
N LYS A 125 -5.81 -25.31 -16.59
CA LYS A 125 -4.68 -26.07 -17.17
C LYS A 125 -4.70 -27.56 -16.86
N TYR A 126 -5.71 -28.05 -16.14
CA TYR A 126 -6.04 -29.45 -15.91
C TYR A 126 -7.42 -29.73 -16.52
#